data_AF-A0A4U0QD19-F1
#
_entry.id   AF-A0A4U0QD19-F1
#
_cell.length_a   1.000
_cell.length_b   1.000
_cell.length_c   1.000
_cell.angle_alpha   90.00
_cell.angle_beta   90.00
_cell.angle_gamma   90.00
#
_symmetry.space_group_name_H-M   'P 1'
#
loop_
_entity.id
_entity.type
_entity.pdbx_description
1 polymer ?
#
loop_
_entity_poly.entity_id
_entity_poly.type
_entity_poly.pdbx_seq_one_letter_code
_entity_poly.pdbx_strand_id
1 'polypeptide(L)'
;MSDIDPAILDARLTAQRRLLARLVAALEPAARQPVIDWLGQRETLRDGQEDPGAVPTEDVGPALATAEEFRMILRLTQDRLHETDQG
;
A
#
# COMPACT_ATOMS: atom_id res chain seq x y z
N MET A 1 -21.98 -3.61 13.71
CA MET A 1 -20.55 -3.58 13.32
C MET A 1 -19.75 -3.44 14.60
N SER A 2 -18.68 -4.21 14.77
CA SER A 2 -17.86 -4.11 15.98
C SER A 2 -17.24 -2.70 16.03
N ASP A 3 -17.51 -1.92 17.07
CA ASP A 3 -16.79 -0.67 17.38
C ASP A 3 -15.35 -1.03 17.73
N ILE A 4 -14.55 -1.30 16.71
CA ILE A 4 -13.11 -1.46 16.88
C ILE A 4 -12.56 -0.05 17.03
N ASP A 5 -11.86 0.19 18.14
CA ASP A 5 -11.10 1.42 18.36
C ASP A 5 -10.22 1.69 17.12
N PRO A 6 -10.35 2.87 16.47
CA PRO A 6 -9.53 3.24 15.31
C PRO A 6 -8.03 3.05 15.55
N ALA A 7 -7.54 3.32 16.78
CA ALA A 7 -6.14 3.13 17.12
C ALA A 7 -5.73 1.64 17.07
N ILE A 8 -6.63 0.74 17.47
CA ILE A 8 -6.40 -0.71 17.38
C ILE A 8 -6.42 -1.17 15.92
N LEU A 9 -7.30 -0.61 15.09
CA LEU A 9 -7.33 -0.91 13.66
C LEU A 9 -6.03 -0.45 12.98
N ASP A 10 -5.57 0.76 13.25
CA ASP A 10 -4.32 1.32 12.72
C ASP A 10 -3.10 0.50 13.14
N ALA A 11 -3.05 0.07 14.39
CA ALA A 11 -1.98 -0.80 14.88
C ALA A 11 -1.96 -2.15 14.14
N ARG A 12 -3.13 -2.75 13.90
CA ARG A 12 -3.26 -4.01 13.16
C ARG A 12 -2.84 -3.85 11.70
N LEU A 13 -3.30 -2.80 11.03
CA LEU A 13 -2.92 -2.50 9.65
C LEU A 13 -1.41 -2.24 9.55
N THR A 14 -0.84 -1.49 10.48
CA THR A 14 0.62 -1.26 10.55
C THR A 14 1.40 -2.56 10.70
N ALA A 15 0.96 -3.47 11.58
CA ALA A 15 1.59 -4.78 11.74
C ALA A 15 1.54 -5.62 10.45
N GLN A 16 0.40 -5.63 9.77
CA GLN A 16 0.22 -6.31 8.48
C GLN A 16 1.14 -5.73 7.41
N ARG A 17 1.19 -4.41 7.23
CA ARG A 17 2.08 -3.75 6.25
C ARG A 17 3.53 -4.08 6.49
N ARG A 18 3.98 -4.06 7.74
CA ARG A 18 5.36 -4.43 8.13
C ARG A 18 5.67 -5.89 7.79
N LEU A 19 4.75 -6.81 8.07
CA LEU A 19 4.93 -8.22 7.74
C LEU A 19 4.99 -8.42 6.23
N LEU A 20 4.09 -7.80 5.46
CA LEU A 20 4.08 -7.90 4.00
C LEU A 20 5.39 -7.34 3.41
N ALA A 21 5.83 -6.16 3.85
CA ALA A 21 7.11 -5.60 3.42
C ALA A 21 8.30 -6.50 3.76
N ARG A 22 8.30 -7.13 4.94
CA ARG A 22 9.31 -8.13 5.35
C ARG A 22 9.35 -9.31 4.38
N LEU A 23 8.18 -9.85 4.02
CA LEU A 23 8.07 -10.99 3.12
C LEU A 23 8.53 -10.63 1.70
N VAL A 24 8.09 -9.49 1.17
CA VAL A 24 8.50 -9.04 -0.18
C VAL A 24 10.01 -8.79 -0.23
N ALA A 25 10.58 -8.12 0.78
CA ALA A 25 12.02 -7.90 0.86
C ALA A 25 12.84 -9.19 0.97
N ALA A 26 12.25 -10.28 1.49
CA ALA A 26 12.91 -11.58 1.62
C ALA A 26 12.85 -12.43 0.34
N LEU A 27 12.04 -12.07 -0.65
CA LEU A 27 12.00 -12.76 -1.94
C LEU A 27 13.33 -12.63 -2.68
N GLU A 28 13.69 -13.62 -3.49
CA GLU A 28 14.80 -13.48 -4.43
C GLU A 28 14.55 -12.34 -5.42
N PRO A 29 15.59 -11.65 -5.94
CA PRO A 29 15.42 -10.47 -6.79
C PRO A 29 14.47 -10.67 -7.98
N ALA A 30 14.55 -11.84 -8.65
CA ALA A 30 13.71 -12.16 -9.80
C ALA A 30 12.22 -12.30 -9.46
N ALA A 31 11.89 -12.79 -8.25
CA ALA A 31 10.52 -12.91 -7.76
C ALA A 31 10.02 -11.61 -7.10
N ARG A 32 10.95 -10.79 -6.59
CA ARG A 32 10.66 -9.52 -5.92
C ARG A 32 10.21 -8.42 -6.89
N GLN A 33 10.91 -8.28 -8.01
CA GLN A 33 10.66 -7.18 -8.94
C GLN A 33 9.20 -7.13 -9.45
N PRO A 34 8.58 -8.26 -9.87
CA PRO A 34 7.18 -8.24 -10.30
C PRO A 34 6.20 -7.76 -9.21
N VAL A 35 6.50 -8.05 -7.94
CA VAL A 35 5.67 -7.62 -6.81
C VAL A 35 5.81 -6.12 -6.56
N ILE A 36 7.04 -5.59 -6.63
CA ILE A 36 7.31 -4.15 -6.54
C ILE A 36 6.60 -3.39 -7.66
N ASP A 37 6.71 -3.88 -8.90
CA ASP A 37 6.05 -3.26 -10.06
C ASP A 37 4.52 -3.28 -9.91
N TRP A 38 3.98 -4.40 -9.43
CA TRP A 38 2.54 -4.55 -9.19
C TRP A 38 2.02 -3.60 -8.11
N LEU A 39 2.79 -3.38 -7.04
CA LEU A 39 2.47 -2.41 -5.99
C LEU A 39 2.50 -0.97 -6.54
N GLY A 40 3.53 -0.60 -7.29
CA GLY A 40 3.67 0.74 -7.89
C GLY A 40 2.56 1.09 -8.88
N GLN A 41 2.08 0.13 -9.67
CA GLN A 41 0.95 0.36 -10.59
C GLN A 41 -0.36 0.72 -9.88
N ARG A 42 -0.49 0.41 -8.58
CA ARG A 42 -1.73 0.58 -7.80
C ARG A 42 -1.67 1.72 -6.79
N GLU A 43 -0.54 2.39 -6.64
CA GLU A 43 -0.39 3.56 -5.76
C GLU A 43 -1.03 4.84 -6.35
N THR A 44 -1.33 4.80 -7.64
CA THR A 44 -1.97 5.90 -8.37
C THR A 44 -3.41 5.49 -8.69
N LEU A 45 -4.39 6.09 -8.02
CA LEU A 45 -5.71 6.19 -8.64
C LEU A 45 -5.49 6.99 -9.92
N ARG A 46 -5.72 6.39 -11.09
CA ARG A 46 -5.82 7.18 -12.32
C ARG A 46 -6.97 8.15 -12.10
N ASP A 47 -6.62 9.40 -11.88
CA ASP A 47 -7.54 10.50 -11.67
C ASP A 47 -8.35 10.70 -12.96
N GLY A 48 -9.43 9.91 -13.09
CA GLY A 48 -10.37 9.97 -14.20
C GLY A 48 -11.51 10.94 -13.95
N GLN A 49 -11.33 11.89 -13.03
CA GLN A 49 -12.35 12.81 -12.55
C GLN A 49 -11.84 14.26 -12.57
N GLU A 50 -11.25 14.69 -13.70
CA GLU A 50 -11.13 16.11 -14.04
C GLU A 50 -12.40 16.63 -14.78
N ASP A 51 -13.59 16.08 -14.50
CA ASP A 51 -14.85 16.60 -15.05
C ASP A 51 -15.56 17.48 -13.99
N PRO A 52 -15.60 18.81 -14.15
CA PRO A 52 -16.12 19.75 -13.15
C PRO A 52 -17.64 19.63 -12.87
N GLY A 53 -18.32 18.62 -13.42
CA GLY A 53 -19.72 18.30 -13.14
C GLY A 53 -19.98 16.90 -12.57
N ALA A 54 -18.95 16.08 -12.32
CA ALA A 54 -19.14 14.73 -11.80
C ALA A 54 -19.45 14.74 -10.30
N VAL A 55 -20.61 14.19 -9.93
CA VAL A 55 -20.96 13.92 -8.53
C VAL A 55 -19.98 12.87 -8.00
N PRO A 56 -19.28 13.10 -6.86
CA PRO A 56 -18.41 12.10 -6.28
C PRO A 56 -19.18 10.80 -6.06
N THR A 57 -18.81 9.73 -6.76
CA THR A 57 -19.39 8.42 -6.53
C THR A 57 -18.92 7.92 -5.16
N GLU A 58 -19.83 7.30 -4.38
CA GLU A 58 -19.57 6.81 -3.01
C GLU A 58 -18.36 5.85 -2.90
N ASP A 59 -17.91 5.28 -4.02
CA ASP A 59 -16.84 4.28 -4.08
C ASP A 59 -15.40 4.85 -4.14
N VAL A 60 -15.22 6.18 -4.22
CA VAL A 60 -13.88 6.80 -4.31
C VAL A 60 -13.07 6.63 -3.01
N GLY A 61 -13.73 6.65 -1.84
CA GLY A 61 -13.07 6.54 -0.54
C GLY A 61 -12.35 5.19 -0.32
N PRO A 62 -13.02 4.03 -0.49
CA PRO A 62 -12.39 2.72 -0.37
C PRO A 62 -11.24 2.49 -1.37
N ALA A 63 -11.38 3.01 -2.59
CA ALA A 63 -10.33 2.91 -3.60
C ALA A 63 -9.08 3.70 -3.20
N LEU A 64 -9.23 4.93 -2.70
CA LEU A 64 -8.13 5.76 -2.20
C LEU A 64 -7.44 5.11 -0.99
N ALA A 65 -8.23 4.62 -0.03
CA ALA A 65 -7.68 3.90 1.13
C ALA A 65 -6.84 2.70 0.67
N THR A 66 -7.32 1.94 -0.32
CA THR A 66 -6.59 0.80 -0.88
C THR A 66 -5.28 1.22 -1.58
N ALA A 67 -5.29 2.33 -2.33
CA ALA A 67 -4.09 2.86 -2.97
C ALA A 67 -3.04 3.33 -1.94
N GLU A 68 -3.48 3.96 -0.84
CA GLU A 68 -2.61 4.32 0.28
C GLU A 68 -1.96 3.09 0.94
N GLU A 69 -2.72 1.99 1.11
CA GLU A 69 -2.17 0.73 1.63
C GLU A 69 -1.03 0.21 0.75
N PHE A 70 -1.22 0.18 -0.57
CA PHE A 70 -0.18 -0.28 -1.50
C PHE A 70 1.05 0.62 -1.47
N ARG A 71 0.86 1.94 -1.40
CA ARG A 71 1.97 2.90 -1.28
C ARG A 71 2.77 2.67 0.00
N MET A 72 2.10 2.45 1.13
CA MET A 72 2.78 2.19 2.41
C MET A 72 3.56 0.88 2.39
N ILE A 73 3.00 -0.19 1.82
CA ILE A 73 3.70 -1.48 1.69
C ILE A 73 4.93 -1.34 0.80
N LEU A 74 4.81 -0.65 -0.34
CA LEU A 74 5.92 -0.40 -1.25
C LEU A 74 7.05 0.37 -0.57
N ARG A 75 6.72 1.48 0.10
CA ARG A 75 7.68 2.29 0.87
C ARG A 75 8.43 1.44 1.89
N LEU A 76 7.71 0.72 2.74
CA LEU A 76 8.33 -0.13 3.78
C LEU A 76 9.19 -1.23 3.18
N THR A 77 8.84 -1.75 1.99
CA THR A 77 9.66 -2.71 1.28
C THR A 77 10.98 -2.07 0.85
N GLN A 78 10.93 -0.90 0.22
CA GLN A 78 12.11 -0.16 -0.26
C GLN A 78 13.05 0.21 0.90
N ASP A 79 12.52 0.74 2.00
CA ASP A 79 13.29 1.07 3.21
C ASP A 79 14.11 -0.14 3.68
N ARG A 80 13.50 -1.33 3.70
CA ARG A 80 14.16 -2.57 4.11
C ARG A 80 15.22 -3.08 3.13
N LEU A 81 15.03 -2.85 1.83
CA LEU A 81 16.03 -3.20 0.83
C LEU A 81 17.29 -2.35 1.01
N HIS A 82 17.10 -1.03 1.23
CA HIS A 82 18.22 -0.13 1.52
C HIS A 82 18.97 -0.52 2.81
N GLU A 83 18.27 -0.93 3.87
CA GLU A 83 18.90 -1.45 5.09
C GLU A 83 19.75 -2.70 4.84
N THR A 84 19.29 -3.58 3.96
CA THR A 84 19.97 -4.85 3.65
C THR A 84 21.20 -4.63 2.77
N ASP A 85 21.15 -3.67 1.84
CA ASP A 85 22.28 -3.34 0.95
C ASP A 85 23.43 -2.61 1.68
N GLN A 86 23.16 -2.05 2.87
CA GLN A 86 24.14 -1.33 3.69
C GLN A 86 24.80 -2.17 4.79
N GLY A 87 24.36 -3.43 4.99
CA GLY A 87 24.88 -4.35 6.03
C GLY A 87 25.69 -5.49 5.45
#